data_AF-A0A496TI12-F1
#
_entry.id   AF-A0A496TI12-F1
#
_cell.length_a   1.000
_cell.length_b   1.000
_cell.length_c   1.000
_cell.angle_alpha   90.00
_cell.angle_beta   90.00
_cell.angle_gamma   90.00
#
_symmetry.space_group_name_H-M   'P 1'
#
loop_
_entity.id
_entity.type
_entity.pdbx_description
1 polymer ?
#
loop_
_entity_poly.entity_id
_entity_poly.type
_entity_poly.pdbx_seq_one_letter_code
_entity_poly.pdbx_strand_id
1 'polypeptide(L)'
;MSKNRIKIEMPGLKIPIALMVDDPAPCINPLYYFRKQVNKIEAPTVGEGIPMIPEIPNDFLVQFVELVHQMGIKGKFSLLPYPAGLGSIETGLEGFKREDVEEFVSLVRDELTPNFDITPEILTHTLA
;
A
#
# COMPACT_ATOMS: atom_id res chain seq x y z
N MET A 1 34.43 -41.23 15.30
CA MET A 1 34.21 -39.78 15.51
C MET A 1 32.89 -39.39 14.86
N SER A 2 31.86 -39.12 15.67
CA SER A 2 30.56 -38.67 15.17
C SER A 2 30.70 -37.25 14.62
N LYS A 3 30.39 -37.03 13.34
CA LYS A 3 30.30 -35.69 12.76
C LYS A 3 29.13 -34.97 13.44
N ASN A 4 29.41 -33.94 14.24
CA ASN A 4 28.38 -33.04 14.75
C ASN A 4 27.54 -32.53 13.57
N ARG A 5 26.27 -32.94 13.50
CA ARG A 5 25.31 -32.41 12.53
C ARG A 5 24.79 -31.09 13.07
N ILE A 6 25.25 -29.99 12.48
CA ILE A 6 24.61 -28.68 12.68
C ILE A 6 23.33 -28.69 11.85
N LYS A 7 22.18 -28.42 12.49
CA LYS A 7 20.90 -28.22 11.82
C LYS A 7 20.59 -26.72 11.84
N ILE A 8 20.47 -26.14 10.65
CA ILE A 8 20.01 -24.75 10.49
C ILE A 8 18.48 -24.79 10.56
N GLU A 9 17.91 -24.01 11.45
CA GLU A 9 16.46 -23.87 11.64
C GLU A 9 16.00 -22.48 11.18
N MET A 10 14.71 -22.36 10.89
CA MET A 10 14.12 -21.06 10.55
C MET A 10 13.97 -20.16 11.79
N PRO A 11 13.97 -18.82 11.64
CA PRO A 11 13.66 -17.90 12.73
C PRO A 11 12.35 -18.27 13.43
N GLY A 12 12.39 -18.44 14.76
CA GLY A 12 11.23 -18.84 15.55
C GLY A 12 10.65 -20.23 15.22
N LEU A 13 11.40 -21.09 14.52
CA LEU A 13 10.96 -22.41 14.04
C LEU A 13 9.71 -22.37 13.14
N LYS A 14 9.54 -21.27 12.40
CA LYS A 14 8.40 -21.04 11.49
C LYS A 14 8.88 -20.65 10.11
N ILE A 15 8.06 -20.88 9.09
CA ILE A 15 8.35 -20.39 7.73
C ILE A 15 8.34 -18.85 7.79
N PRO A 16 9.41 -18.16 7.38
CA PRO A 16 9.39 -16.70 7.29
C PRO A 16 8.42 -16.29 6.16
N ILE A 17 7.47 -15.41 6.50
CA ILE A 17 6.53 -14.82 5.54
C ILE A 17 6.91 -13.34 5.39
N ALA A 18 6.98 -12.87 4.15
CA ALA A 18 7.09 -11.45 3.84
C ALA A 18 5.78 -10.97 3.21
N LEU A 19 5.22 -9.86 3.70
CA LEU A 19 4.02 -9.25 3.13
C LEU A 19 4.43 -8.22 2.08
N MET A 20 3.81 -8.28 0.90
CA MET A 20 3.94 -7.25 -0.13
C MET A 20 2.62 -6.50 -0.23
N VAL A 21 2.65 -5.21 0.07
CA VAL A 21 1.50 -4.31 -0.13
C VAL A 21 1.78 -3.48 -1.37
N ASP A 22 0.89 -3.59 -2.34
CA ASP A 22 1.08 -3.00 -3.66
C ASP A 22 0.03 -1.92 -3.96
N ASP A 23 0.48 -0.93 -4.71
CA ASP A 23 -0.24 0.26 -5.13
C ASP A 23 -0.95 1.12 -4.06
N PRO A 24 -0.52 1.21 -2.78
CA PRO A 24 -1.20 2.11 -1.85
C PRO A 24 -0.97 3.57 -2.26
N ALA A 25 -2.04 4.36 -2.21
CA ALA A 25 -2.07 5.76 -2.59
C ALA A 25 -2.85 6.59 -1.55
N PRO A 26 -2.45 7.85 -1.30
CA PRO A 26 -3.21 8.71 -0.42
C PRO A 26 -4.60 9.00 -0.99
N CYS A 27 -5.60 9.01 -0.10
CA CYS A 27 -6.99 9.43 -0.29
C CYS A 27 -7.83 8.63 -1.29
N ILE A 28 -7.25 7.96 -2.28
CA ILE A 28 -7.99 7.32 -3.37
C ILE A 28 -7.99 5.79 -3.27
N ASN A 29 -8.96 5.18 -3.94
CA ASN A 29 -8.94 3.77 -4.31
C ASN A 29 -8.37 3.62 -5.73
N PRO A 30 -7.11 3.19 -5.91
CA PRO A 30 -6.49 3.09 -7.23
C PRO A 30 -7.26 2.19 -8.19
N LEU A 31 -7.89 1.10 -7.69
CA LEU A 31 -8.67 0.19 -8.52
C LEU A 31 -9.94 0.85 -9.07
N TYR A 32 -10.56 1.76 -8.32
CA TYR A 32 -11.70 2.54 -8.80
C TYR A 32 -11.30 3.37 -10.02
N TYR A 33 -10.18 4.10 -9.89
CA TYR A 33 -9.67 4.95 -10.96
C TYR A 33 -9.18 4.13 -12.15
N PHE A 34 -8.53 2.99 -11.94
CA PHE A 34 -8.15 2.08 -13.01
C PHE A 34 -9.38 1.62 -13.82
N ARG A 35 -10.43 1.13 -13.15
CA ARG A 35 -11.65 0.67 -13.83
C ARG A 35 -12.35 1.79 -14.57
N LYS A 36 -12.37 2.99 -13.99
CA LYS A 36 -13.00 4.16 -14.61
C LYS A 36 -12.21 4.71 -15.80
N GLN A 37 -10.91 4.91 -15.64
CA GLN A 37 -10.05 5.57 -16.62
C GLN A 37 -9.57 4.61 -17.72
N VAL A 38 -9.23 3.37 -17.37
CA VAL A 38 -8.68 2.38 -18.31
C VAL A 38 -9.77 1.48 -18.88
N ASN A 39 -10.56 0.84 -18.01
CA ASN A 39 -11.63 -0.04 -18.48
C ASN A 39 -12.89 0.72 -18.97
N LYS A 40 -12.91 2.06 -18.83
CA LYS A 40 -14.01 2.94 -19.25
C LYS A 40 -15.36 2.57 -18.62
N ILE A 41 -15.33 2.09 -17.37
CA ILE A 41 -16.53 1.76 -16.60
C ILE A 41 -16.96 2.99 -15.80
N GLU A 42 -18.09 3.60 -16.14
CA GLU A 42 -18.55 4.83 -15.47
C GLU A 42 -18.89 4.64 -13.98
N ALA A 43 -19.50 3.51 -13.64
CA ALA A 43 -19.87 3.15 -12.28
C ALA A 43 -19.23 1.81 -11.88
N PRO A 44 -17.95 1.80 -11.49
CA PRO A 44 -17.27 0.58 -11.07
C PRO A 44 -17.95 -0.06 -9.86
N THR A 45 -18.10 -1.38 -9.88
CA THR A 45 -18.67 -2.18 -8.79
C THR A 45 -17.69 -3.24 -8.30
N VAL A 46 -17.83 -3.70 -7.06
CA VAL A 46 -17.17 -4.90 -6.53
C VAL A 46 -18.17 -6.04 -6.46
N GLY A 47 -17.76 -7.24 -6.85
CA GLY A 47 -18.58 -8.46 -6.76
C GLY A 47 -19.96 -8.32 -7.40
N GLU A 48 -20.99 -8.71 -6.65
CA GLU A 48 -22.42 -8.73 -7.05
C GLU A 48 -23.04 -7.31 -7.12
N GLY A 49 -22.38 -6.39 -7.84
CA GLY A 49 -22.96 -5.07 -8.15
C GLY A 49 -22.85 -4.02 -7.04
N ILE A 50 -22.08 -4.27 -5.97
CA ILE A 50 -21.89 -3.30 -4.90
C ILE A 50 -21.05 -2.12 -5.44
N PRO A 51 -21.49 -0.86 -5.31
CA PRO A 51 -20.71 0.28 -5.79
C PRO A 51 -19.33 0.34 -5.16
N MET A 52 -18.30 0.53 -5.97
CA MET A 52 -16.93 0.71 -5.49
C MET A 52 -16.75 2.13 -4.96
N ILE A 53 -16.16 2.25 -3.76
CA ILE A 53 -15.82 3.56 -3.19
C ILE A 53 -14.60 4.15 -3.92
N PRO A 54 -14.63 5.45 -4.28
CA PRO A 54 -13.52 6.11 -4.96
C PRO A 54 -12.38 6.52 -4.02
N GLU A 55 -12.67 6.61 -2.72
CA GLU A 55 -11.79 7.19 -1.71
C GLU A 55 -11.54 6.20 -0.58
N ILE A 56 -10.33 6.22 -0.03
CA ILE A 56 -9.91 5.43 1.13
C ILE A 56 -9.36 6.41 2.18
N PRO A 57 -9.95 6.45 3.40
CA PRO A 57 -9.51 7.38 4.44
C PRO A 57 -8.21 6.93 5.09
N ASN A 58 -7.43 7.88 5.63
CA ASN A 58 -6.18 7.62 6.34
C ASN A 58 -6.35 6.73 7.57
N ASP A 59 -7.53 6.74 8.22
CA ASP A 59 -7.87 5.85 9.33
C ASP A 59 -7.62 4.37 8.99
N PHE A 60 -7.78 3.96 7.73
CA PHE A 60 -7.46 2.61 7.29
C PHE A 60 -5.96 2.31 7.40
N LEU A 61 -5.11 3.26 6.98
CA LEU A 61 -3.67 3.13 7.09
C LEU A 61 -3.21 3.17 8.55
N VAL A 62 -3.83 4.00 9.39
CA VAL A 62 -3.56 4.03 10.84
C VAL A 62 -3.79 2.66 11.47
N GLN A 63 -4.95 2.03 11.22
CA GLN A 63 -5.24 0.69 11.71
C GLN A 63 -4.28 -0.37 11.16
N PHE A 64 -3.87 -0.23 9.90
CA PHE A 64 -2.87 -1.12 9.31
C PHE A 64 -1.51 -0.99 9.99
N VAL A 65 -1.04 0.23 10.28
CA VAL A 65 0.21 0.50 11.01
C VAL A 65 0.15 -0.15 12.41
N GLU A 66 -0.94 0.03 13.14
CA GLU A 66 -1.13 -0.60 14.45
C GLU A 66 -1.00 -2.13 14.38
N LEU A 67 -1.62 -2.75 13.38
CA LEU A 67 -1.54 -4.19 13.14
C LEU A 67 -0.10 -4.64 12.83
N VAL A 68 0.60 -3.89 11.99
CA VAL A 68 2.01 -4.15 11.63
C VAL A 68 2.89 -4.17 12.86
N HIS A 69 2.75 -3.19 13.76
CA HIS A 69 3.54 -3.11 14.99
C HIS A 69 3.17 -4.23 15.96
N GLN A 70 1.88 -4.49 16.18
CA GLN A 70 1.41 -5.53 17.10
C GLN A 70 1.87 -6.93 16.70
N MET A 71 1.87 -7.22 15.41
CA MET A 71 2.21 -8.55 14.88
C MET A 71 3.67 -8.69 14.43
N GLY A 72 4.42 -7.59 14.38
CA GLY A 72 5.79 -7.57 13.85
C GLY A 72 5.85 -7.98 12.38
N ILE A 73 4.85 -7.60 11.57
CA ILE A 73 4.79 -7.92 10.14
C ILE A 73 5.95 -7.22 9.44
N LYS A 74 6.57 -7.90 8.46
CA LYS A 74 7.67 -7.35 7.66
C LYS A 74 7.48 -7.61 6.18
N GLY A 75 8.04 -6.76 5.34
CA GLY A 75 8.12 -7.01 3.91
C GLY A 75 8.37 -5.75 3.09
N LYS A 76 7.62 -5.60 1.99
CA LYS A 76 7.73 -4.45 1.07
C LYS A 76 6.40 -3.73 0.98
N PHE A 77 6.46 -2.40 0.99
CA PHE A 77 5.30 -1.54 0.83
C PHE A 77 5.60 -0.56 -0.31
N SER A 78 4.85 -0.63 -1.40
CA SER A 78 5.02 0.33 -2.48
C SER A 78 4.32 1.66 -2.16
N LEU A 79 4.62 2.75 -2.86
CA LEU A 79 3.93 4.03 -2.69
C LEU A 79 3.80 4.70 -4.06
N LEU A 80 2.59 5.08 -4.46
CA LEU A 80 2.33 5.75 -5.74
C LEU A 80 2.74 7.22 -5.68
N PRO A 81 3.73 7.67 -6.47
CA PRO A 81 4.14 9.08 -6.45
C PRO A 81 3.13 9.99 -7.16
N TYR A 82 2.46 9.47 -8.21
CA TYR A 82 1.50 10.20 -9.04
C TYR A 82 0.17 9.44 -9.18
N PRO A 83 -0.66 9.38 -8.13
CA PRO A 83 -1.85 8.56 -8.13
C PRO A 83 -2.94 9.10 -9.07
N ALA A 84 -3.46 8.22 -9.93
CA ALA A 84 -4.61 8.44 -10.83
C ALA A 84 -4.55 9.69 -11.73
N GLY A 85 -3.37 10.28 -11.94
CA GLY A 85 -3.20 11.52 -12.71
C GLY A 85 -3.74 12.76 -11.99
N LEU A 86 -3.93 12.71 -10.67
CA LEU A 86 -4.47 13.82 -9.87
C LEU A 86 -3.39 14.79 -9.36
N GLY A 87 -2.12 14.45 -9.51
CA GLY A 87 -1.00 15.26 -9.01
C GLY A 87 0.10 14.41 -8.40
N SER A 88 1.10 15.07 -7.81
CA SER A 88 2.18 14.42 -7.06
C SER A 88 1.84 14.39 -5.57
N ILE A 89 2.20 13.31 -4.88
CA ILE A 89 2.09 13.22 -3.41
C ILE A 89 2.96 14.27 -2.68
N GLU A 90 3.93 14.88 -3.36
CA GLU A 90 4.73 15.98 -2.82
C GLU A 90 3.96 17.33 -2.82
N THR A 91 3.18 17.56 -3.88
CA THR A 91 2.49 18.84 -4.11
C THR A 91 1.04 18.81 -3.61
N GLY A 92 0.46 17.62 -3.50
CA GLY A 92 -0.97 17.39 -3.23
C GLY A 92 -1.70 16.80 -4.45
N LEU A 93 -2.91 16.31 -4.20
CA LEU A 93 -3.78 15.71 -5.20
C LEU A 93 -5.01 16.60 -5.47
N GLU A 94 -5.38 16.75 -6.73
CA GLU A 94 -6.59 17.47 -7.12
C GLU A 94 -7.83 16.86 -6.45
N GLY A 95 -8.64 17.72 -5.81
CA GLY A 95 -9.87 17.32 -5.11
C GLY A 95 -9.66 16.91 -3.65
N PHE A 96 -8.43 16.81 -3.17
CA PHE A 96 -8.12 16.40 -1.79
C PHE A 96 -7.39 17.51 -1.02
N LYS A 97 -7.56 17.48 0.31
CA LYS A 97 -6.80 18.36 1.19
C LYS A 97 -5.34 17.94 1.18
N ARG A 98 -4.44 18.93 1.16
CA ARG A 98 -3.00 18.68 1.16
C ARG A 98 -2.57 17.99 2.46
N GLU A 99 -3.22 18.33 3.56
CA GLU A 99 -2.94 17.79 4.88
C GLU A 99 -3.21 16.27 4.94
N ASP A 100 -4.28 15.80 4.28
CA ASP A 100 -4.62 14.37 4.23
C ASP A 100 -3.57 13.58 3.43
N VAL A 101 -3.04 14.15 2.35
CA VAL A 101 -1.95 13.56 1.55
C VAL A 101 -0.65 13.51 2.36
N GLU A 102 -0.31 14.60 3.04
CA GLU A 102 0.89 14.70 3.86
C GLU A 102 0.86 13.74 5.05
N GLU A 103 -0.30 13.59 5.71
CA GLU A 103 -0.49 12.63 6.80
C GLU A 103 -0.23 11.20 6.33
N PHE A 104 -0.81 10.79 5.20
CA PHE A 104 -0.58 9.46 4.63
C PHE A 104 0.90 9.21 4.37
N VAL A 105 1.59 10.16 3.74
CA VAL A 105 3.03 10.06 3.44
C VAL A 105 3.85 10.00 4.74
N SER A 106 3.46 10.75 5.77
CA SER A 106 4.09 10.70 7.09
C SER A 106 3.93 9.33 7.73
N LEU A 107 2.73 8.75 7.72
CA LEU A 107 2.48 7.40 8.26
C LEU A 107 3.34 6.35 7.56
N VAL A 108 3.44 6.38 6.23
CA VAL A 108 4.29 5.43 5.48
C VAL A 108 5.77 5.62 5.83
N ARG A 109 6.26 6.87 5.85
CA ARG A 109 7.67 7.17 6.10
C ARG A 109 8.09 6.88 7.54
N ASP A 110 7.28 7.31 8.50
CA ASP A 110 7.68 7.38 9.90
C ASP A 110 7.30 6.09 10.65
N GLU A 111 6.17 5.46 10.29
CA GLU A 111 5.65 4.31 11.04
C GLU A 111 5.87 2.95 10.36
N LEU A 112 5.94 2.89 9.02
CA LEU A 112 6.12 1.63 8.30
C LEU A 112 7.58 1.28 7.99
N THR A 113 8.48 2.27 7.85
CA THR A 113 9.90 2.02 7.54
C THR A 113 10.65 1.10 8.51
N PRO A 114 10.32 0.98 9.81
CA PRO A 114 10.97 -0.01 10.69
C PRO A 114 10.67 -1.47 10.31
N ASN A 115 9.58 -1.71 9.58
CA ASN A 115 9.03 -3.02 9.28
C ASN A 115 9.06 -3.33 7.78
N PHE A 116 9.02 -2.30 6.93
CA PHE A 116 8.89 -2.43 5.48
C PHE A 116 9.97 -1.66 4.74
N ASP A 117 10.48 -2.27 3.67
CA ASP A 117 11.18 -1.55 2.62
C ASP A 117 10.15 -0.76 1.80
N ILE A 118 10.28 0.58 1.81
CA ILE A 118 9.40 1.46 1.06
C ILE A 118 9.98 1.67 -0.34
N THR A 119 9.20 1.38 -1.38
CA THR A 119 9.64 1.55 -2.77
C THR A 119 8.63 2.35 -3.57
N PRO A 120 9.06 3.23 -4.49
CA PRO A 120 8.11 3.82 -5.42
C PRO A 120 7.52 2.74 -6.32
N GLU A 121 6.22 2.82 -6.60
CA GLU A 121 5.62 2.05 -7.69
C GLU A 121 5.55 2.94 -8.93
N ILE A 122 6.18 2.49 -10.02
CA ILE A 122 6.32 3.24 -11.28
C ILE A 122 5.68 2.45 -12.43
N LEU A 123 4.73 1.56 -12.15
CA LEU A 123 3.80 1.11 -13.17
C LEU A 123 2.65 2.11 -13.24
N THR A 124 2.78 3.03 -14.20
CA THR A 124 1.66 3.85 -14.65
C THR A 124 0.56 2.91 -15.14
N HIS A 125 -0.43 2.65 -14.28
CA HIS A 125 -1.71 2.06 -14.67
C HIS A 125 -2.49 2.95 -15.65
N THR A 126 -1.89 4.04 -16.11
CA THR A 126 -2.35 4.89 -17.20
C THR A 126 -1.39 4.70 -18.37
N LEU A 127 -1.96 4.37 -19.54
CA LEU A 127 -1.24 4.48 -20.80
C LEU A 127 -0.61 5.89 -20.87
N ALA A 128 0.72 5.93 -20.82
CA ALA A 128 1.50 7.05 -21.31
C ALA A 128 1.23 7.29 -22.80
#